data_AF-A0A7W5LJY2-F1
#
_entry.id   AF-A0A7W5LJY2-F1
#
_cell.length_a   1.000
_cell.length_b   1.000
_cell.length_c   1.000
_cell.angle_alpha   90.00
_cell.angle_beta   90.00
_cell.angle_gamma   90.00
#
_symmetry.space_group_name_H-M   'P 1'
#
loop_
_entity.id
_entity.type
_entity.pdbx_description
1 polymer ?
#
loop_
_entity_poly.entity_id
_entity_poly.type
_entity_poly.pdbx_seq_one_letter_code
_entity_poly.pdbx_strand_id
1 'polypeptide(L)'
;MATLRIYDLKRNVLALDLRDLLRLLAPRSLEANWTVSTVKSSKPGHEWFEATGEGGERLEELAQYDARVSGRDLTVLAEKTRQVIWGEFVGWGPTQSDKKWVTIRAVDSTFYEIDTDDETALSKISSTYNDVRTGEAAITSWLADRSGQ
;
A
#
# COMPACT_ATOMS: atom_id res chain seq x y z
N MET A 1 -15.65 -3.96 -0.49
CA MET A 1 -14.54 -3.01 -0.59
C MET A 1 -14.49 -2.42 -1.98
N ALA A 2 -14.50 -1.10 -2.03
CA ALA A 2 -14.31 -0.33 -3.25
C ALA A 2 -12.81 -0.23 -3.55
N THR A 3 -12.47 -0.30 -4.84
CA THR A 3 -11.09 -0.19 -5.30
C THR A 3 -10.86 1.13 -6.01
N LEU A 4 -9.79 1.83 -5.60
CA LEU A 4 -9.26 3.00 -6.31
C LEU A 4 -7.81 2.77 -6.70
N ARG A 5 -7.40 3.36 -7.81
CA ARG A 5 -6.01 3.41 -8.23
C ARG A 5 -5.60 4.86 -8.46
N ILE A 6 -4.44 5.23 -7.91
CA ILE A 6 -3.92 6.59 -7.92
C ILE A 6 -2.71 6.63 -8.85
N TYR A 7 -2.82 7.37 -9.95
CA TYR A 7 -1.80 7.48 -11.01
C TYR A 7 -1.14 8.87 -11.06
N ASP A 8 -1.33 9.73 -10.05
CA ASP A 8 -0.78 11.09 -10.05
C ASP A 8 0.72 11.10 -10.33
N LEU A 9 1.13 11.87 -11.34
CA LEU A 9 2.53 12.03 -11.73
C LEU A 9 3.03 13.45 -11.47
N LYS A 10 4.27 13.55 -10.99
CA LYS A 10 5.04 14.79 -10.91
C LYS A 10 6.33 14.60 -11.69
N ARG A 11 6.48 15.37 -12.78
CA ARG A 11 7.63 15.25 -13.70
C ARG A 11 7.83 13.81 -14.23
N ASN A 12 6.72 13.17 -14.61
CA ASN A 12 6.66 11.79 -15.14
C ASN A 12 7.06 10.67 -14.16
N VAL A 13 7.09 10.96 -12.86
CA VAL A 13 7.29 9.96 -11.79
C VAL A 13 6.08 10.02 -10.85
N LEU A 14 5.71 8.89 -10.25
CA LEU A 14 4.63 8.82 -9.26
C LEU A 14 4.80 9.91 -8.19
N ALA A 15 3.74 10.69 -7.96
CA ALA A 15 3.78 11.90 -7.14
C ALA A 15 3.59 11.64 -5.64
N LEU A 16 3.37 10.39 -5.26
CA LEU A 16 3.04 9.95 -3.91
C LEU A 16 3.82 8.69 -3.55
N ASP A 17 4.02 8.50 -2.26
CA ASP A 17 4.49 7.23 -1.69
C ASP A 17 3.62 6.80 -0.49
N LEU A 18 3.95 5.66 0.12
CA LEU A 18 3.26 5.10 1.27
C LEU A 18 3.07 6.13 2.40
N ARG A 19 4.11 6.93 2.69
CA ARG A 19 4.04 7.97 3.73
C ARG A 19 2.94 8.99 3.49
N ASP A 20 2.69 9.34 2.22
CA ASP A 20 1.71 10.36 1.86
C ASP A 20 0.29 9.82 2.07
N LEU A 21 0.07 8.54 1.74
CA LEU A 21 -1.18 7.84 2.03
C LEU A 21 -1.41 7.66 3.54
N LEU A 22 -0.39 7.25 4.29
CA LEU A 22 -0.49 7.11 5.75
C LEU A 22 -0.83 8.44 6.42
N ARG A 23 -0.21 9.55 5.99
CA ARG A 23 -0.52 10.90 6.49
C ARG A 23 -1.94 11.32 6.13
N LEU A 24 -2.38 11.09 4.89
CA LEU A 24 -3.74 11.43 4.44
C LEU A 24 -4.83 10.70 5.25
N LEU A 25 -4.58 9.42 5.54
CA LEU A 25 -5.52 8.55 6.26
C LEU A 25 -5.45 8.69 7.80
N ALA A 26 -4.62 9.59 8.32
CA ALA A 26 -4.59 9.92 9.74
C ALA A 26 -5.94 10.54 10.19
N PRO A 27 -6.35 10.36 11.47
CA PRO A 27 -5.62 9.66 12.53
C PRO A 27 -5.73 8.13 12.47
N ARG A 28 -6.68 7.59 11.70
CA ARG A 28 -7.01 6.16 11.69
C ARG A 28 -5.84 5.27 11.27
N SER A 29 -4.99 5.74 10.34
CA SER A 29 -3.74 5.06 9.96
C SER A 29 -2.77 4.84 11.13
N LEU A 30 -2.71 5.77 12.09
CA LEU A 30 -1.84 5.70 13.26
C LEU A 30 -2.40 4.80 14.36
N GLU A 31 -3.72 4.68 14.41
CA GLU A 31 -4.45 3.85 15.38
C GLU A 31 -4.61 2.40 14.92
N ALA A 32 -4.51 2.16 13.61
CA ALA A 32 -4.56 0.84 13.01
C ALA A 32 -3.31 0.00 13.34
N ASN A 33 -3.51 -1.32 13.34
CA ASN A 33 -2.41 -2.27 13.20
C ASN A 33 -2.26 -2.62 11.73
N TRP A 34 -1.03 -2.82 11.27
CA TRP A 34 -0.74 -3.06 9.86
C TRP A 34 -0.01 -4.38 9.68
N THR A 35 -0.47 -5.18 8.72
CA THR A 35 0.33 -6.28 8.18
C THR A 35 1.11 -5.75 6.99
N VAL A 36 2.41 -5.94 7.00
CA VAL A 36 3.30 -5.68 5.86
C VAL A 36 3.57 -7.00 5.18
N SER A 37 3.23 -7.13 3.90
CA SER A 37 3.31 -8.38 3.15
C SER A 37 3.80 -8.16 1.72
N THR A 38 4.33 -9.22 1.13
CA THR A 38 4.60 -9.28 -0.31
C THR A 38 3.31 -9.14 -1.12
N VAL A 39 3.39 -8.57 -2.32
CA VAL A 39 2.28 -8.69 -3.28
C VAL A 39 2.15 -10.15 -3.71
N LYS A 40 0.92 -10.66 -3.70
CA LYS A 40 0.65 -12.08 -3.99
C LYS A 40 0.68 -12.36 -5.49
N SER A 41 1.24 -13.51 -5.87
CA SER A 41 1.21 -14.01 -7.24
C SER A 41 0.40 -15.30 -7.34
N SER A 42 -0.18 -15.54 -8.51
CA SER A 42 -0.83 -16.81 -8.84
C SER A 42 0.16 -17.97 -9.01
N LYS A 43 1.47 -17.68 -9.13
CA LYS A 43 2.53 -18.70 -9.08
C LYS A 43 3.18 -18.69 -7.68
N PRO A 44 3.13 -19.81 -6.93
CA PRO A 44 3.81 -19.91 -5.63
C PRO A 44 5.31 -19.58 -5.75
N GLY A 45 5.83 -18.81 -4.80
CA GLY A 45 7.25 -18.39 -4.79
C GLY A 45 7.57 -17.17 -5.67
N HIS A 46 6.58 -16.60 -6.37
CA HIS A 46 6.72 -15.37 -7.15
C HIS A 46 6.05 -14.17 -6.45
N GLU A 47 6.24 -14.05 -5.13
CA GLU A 47 5.75 -12.90 -4.40
C GLU A 47 6.85 -11.84 -4.34
N TRP A 48 6.48 -10.56 -4.42
CA TRP A 48 7.45 -9.47 -4.48
C TRP A 48 7.20 -8.44 -3.39
N PHE A 49 8.29 -7.95 -2.81
CA PHE A 49 8.32 -6.69 -2.09
C PHE A 49 9.62 -6.01 -2.52
N GLU A 50 9.54 -4.74 -2.87
CA GLU A 50 10.69 -3.96 -3.31
C GLU A 50 10.48 -2.51 -2.86
N ALA A 51 11.40 -2.00 -2.04
CA ALA A 51 11.39 -0.63 -1.56
C ALA A 51 12.82 -0.11 -1.40
N THR A 52 12.99 1.20 -1.53
CA THR A 52 14.31 1.85 -1.49
C THR A 52 14.47 2.74 -0.25
N GLY A 53 15.72 2.90 0.21
CA GLY A 53 16.07 3.65 1.42
C GLY A 53 16.04 2.79 2.69
N GLU A 54 16.57 3.32 3.80
CA GLU A 54 16.72 2.60 5.09
C GLU A 54 15.37 2.05 5.59
N GLY A 55 14.30 2.82 5.43
CA GLY A 55 12.94 2.36 5.77
C GLY A 55 12.48 1.21 4.87
N GLY A 56 12.84 1.25 3.58
CA GLY A 56 12.49 0.24 2.59
C GLY A 56 13.11 -1.13 2.88
N GLU A 57 14.41 -1.15 3.22
CA GLU A 57 15.12 -2.38 3.62
C GLU A 57 14.42 -3.05 4.81
N ARG A 58 14.02 -2.25 5.80
CA ARG A 58 13.30 -2.79 6.97
C ARG A 58 11.89 -3.25 6.63
N LEU A 59 11.19 -2.58 5.72
CA LEU A 59 9.87 -3.02 5.25
C LEU A 59 9.96 -4.35 4.48
N GLU A 60 11.00 -4.54 3.68
CA GLU A 60 11.27 -5.81 2.99
C GLU A 60 11.46 -6.97 3.97
N GLU A 61 12.24 -6.77 5.03
CA GLU A 61 12.42 -7.77 6.09
C GLU A 61 11.09 -8.12 6.79
N LEU A 62 10.23 -7.13 7.05
CA LEU A 62 8.91 -7.35 7.65
C LEU A 62 7.97 -8.13 6.71
N ALA A 63 8.03 -7.83 5.42
CA ALA A 63 7.20 -8.46 4.40
C ALA A 63 7.47 -9.96 4.23
N GLN A 64 8.69 -10.43 4.50
CA GLN A 64 9.06 -11.85 4.42
C GLN A 64 8.27 -12.75 5.38
N TYR A 65 7.72 -12.17 6.45
CA TYR A 65 7.03 -12.90 7.51
C TYR A 65 5.58 -12.44 7.70
N ASP A 66 5.03 -11.67 6.75
CA ASP A 66 3.72 -11.02 6.89
C ASP A 66 3.58 -10.30 8.25
N ALA A 67 4.63 -9.57 8.64
CA ALA A 67 4.75 -9.07 10.01
C ALA A 67 3.69 -8.01 10.33
N ARG A 68 3.17 -8.07 11.57
CA ARG A 68 2.21 -7.09 12.09
C ARG A 68 2.93 -6.01 12.90
N VAL A 69 2.75 -4.75 12.52
CA VAL A 69 3.36 -3.56 13.13
C VAL A 69 2.30 -2.54 13.53
N SER A 70 2.63 -1.63 14.44
CA SER A 70 1.74 -0.52 14.77
C SER A 70 1.70 0.52 13.65
N GLY A 71 0.62 1.29 13.54
CA GLY A 71 0.54 2.40 12.59
C GLY A 71 1.60 3.48 12.79
N ARG A 72 2.06 3.67 14.04
CA ARG A 72 3.16 4.59 14.36
C ARG A 72 4.49 4.07 13.83
N ASP A 73 4.80 2.80 14.07
CA ASP A 73 6.05 2.19 13.58
C ASP A 73 6.07 2.16 12.06
N LEU A 74 4.95 1.78 11.42
CA LEU A 74 4.84 1.80 9.96
C LEU A 74 5.06 3.21 9.40
N THR A 75 4.50 4.24 10.04
CA THR A 75 4.70 5.63 9.63
C THR A 75 6.17 6.02 9.73
N VAL A 76 6.84 5.70 10.84
CA VAL A 76 8.29 5.99 11.01
C VAL A 76 9.13 5.31 9.93
N LEU A 77 8.81 4.05 9.59
CA LEU A 77 9.47 3.34 8.50
C LEU A 77 9.21 4.03 7.15
N ALA A 78 7.95 4.34 6.85
CA ALA A 78 7.57 5.00 5.60
C ALA A 78 8.22 6.39 5.41
N GLU A 79 8.47 7.13 6.48
CA GLU A 79 9.22 8.41 6.41
C GLU A 79 10.67 8.22 5.96
N LYS A 80 11.29 7.11 6.37
CA LYS A 80 12.65 6.72 5.99
C LYS A 80 12.72 5.95 4.67
N THR A 81 11.58 5.52 4.14
CA THR A 81 11.47 4.90 2.82
C THR A 81 11.52 5.99 1.76
N ARG A 82 12.41 5.81 0.78
CA ARG A 82 12.49 6.70 -0.37
C ARG A 82 11.38 6.40 -1.36
N GLN A 83 11.15 5.11 -1.64
CA GLN A 83 10.10 4.68 -2.53
C GLN A 83 9.66 3.24 -2.24
N VAL A 84 8.36 2.92 -2.31
CA VAL A 84 7.89 1.53 -2.42
C VAL A 84 7.53 1.23 -3.88
N ILE A 85 8.21 0.26 -4.49
CA ILE A 85 8.01 -0.18 -5.88
C ILE A 85 6.95 -1.29 -5.90
N TRP A 86 7.12 -2.29 -5.03
CA TRP A 86 6.19 -3.39 -4.84
C TRP A 86 5.95 -3.62 -3.35
N GLY A 87 4.70 -3.77 -2.93
CA GLY A 87 4.38 -4.12 -1.54
C GLY A 87 2.89 -4.04 -1.24
N GLU A 88 2.45 -4.80 -0.24
CA GLU A 88 1.08 -4.76 0.27
C GLU A 88 1.08 -4.39 1.77
N PHE A 89 0.15 -3.52 2.14
CA PHE A 89 -0.04 -3.04 3.50
C PHE A 89 -1.51 -3.18 3.86
N VAL A 90 -1.82 -4.04 4.82
CA VAL A 90 -3.19 -4.30 5.26
C VAL A 90 -3.43 -3.64 6.61
N GLY A 91 -4.24 -2.59 6.63
CA GLY A 91 -4.68 -1.90 7.84
C GLY A 91 -5.88 -2.60 8.47
N TRP A 92 -5.76 -2.90 9.76
CA TRP A 92 -6.79 -3.51 10.59
C TRP A 92 -7.37 -2.49 11.57
N GLY A 93 -8.64 -2.63 11.93
CA GLY A 93 -9.30 -1.74 12.89
C GLY A 93 -8.53 -1.61 14.23
N PRO A 94 -8.71 -0.48 14.94
CA PRO A 94 -8.02 -0.24 16.22
C PRO A 94 -8.53 -1.15 17.34
N THR A 95 -9.78 -1.62 17.23
CA THR A 95 -10.33 -2.66 18.10
C THR A 95 -9.97 -4.04 17.54
N GLN A 96 -9.77 -5.03 18.41
CA GLN A 96 -9.47 -6.45 18.10
C GLN A 96 -10.49 -7.15 17.18
N SER A 97 -11.44 -6.45 16.57
CA SER A 97 -12.09 -6.98 15.39
C SER A 97 -11.02 -7.19 14.31
N ASP A 98 -10.83 -8.43 13.87
CA ASP A 98 -10.06 -8.80 12.67
C ASP A 98 -10.71 -8.28 11.38
N LYS A 99 -11.40 -7.13 11.46
CA LYS A 99 -12.01 -6.49 10.32
C LYS A 99 -10.95 -5.65 9.62
N LYS A 100 -10.62 -6.09 8.41
CA LYS A 100 -9.82 -5.34 7.45
C LYS A 100 -10.46 -3.97 7.23
N TRP A 101 -9.68 -2.91 7.42
CA TRP A 101 -10.12 -1.53 7.18
C TRP A 101 -9.71 -1.06 5.78
N VAL A 102 -8.44 -1.26 5.42
CA VAL A 102 -7.90 -0.84 4.13
C VAL A 102 -6.80 -1.79 3.70
N THR A 103 -6.67 -2.03 2.40
CA THR A 103 -5.45 -2.57 1.80
C THR A 103 -4.84 -1.51 0.89
N ILE A 104 -3.53 -1.27 1.01
CA ILE A 104 -2.75 -0.39 0.16
C ILE A 104 -1.73 -1.25 -0.59
N ARG A 105 -1.63 -1.12 -1.90
CA ARG A 105 -0.65 -1.83 -2.73
C ARG A 105 0.15 -0.85 -3.57
N ALA A 106 1.47 -0.94 -3.51
CA ALA A 106 2.35 -0.31 -4.48
C ALA A 106 2.53 -1.25 -5.68
N VAL A 107 2.42 -0.71 -6.89
CA VAL A 107 2.50 -1.49 -8.12
C VAL A 107 3.51 -0.88 -9.08
N ASP A 108 4.67 -1.52 -9.19
CA ASP A 108 5.75 -1.21 -10.14
C ASP A 108 6.10 0.28 -10.26
N SER A 109 6.02 1.03 -9.16
CA SER A 109 6.12 2.51 -9.18
C SER A 109 5.15 3.24 -10.13
N THR A 110 4.13 2.56 -10.65
CA THR A 110 3.19 3.08 -11.64
C THR A 110 1.97 3.68 -10.95
N PHE A 111 1.46 3.02 -9.91
CA PHE A 111 0.33 3.49 -9.12
C PHE A 111 0.28 2.87 -7.73
N TYR A 112 -0.55 3.45 -6.87
CA TYR A 112 -1.05 2.79 -5.67
C TYR A 112 -2.48 2.33 -5.87
N GLU A 113 -2.78 1.08 -5.50
CA GLU A 113 -4.14 0.57 -5.38
C GLU A 113 -4.59 0.62 -3.92
N ILE A 114 -5.82 1.09 -3.68
CA ILE A 114 -6.44 1.16 -2.38
C ILE A 114 -7.75 0.37 -2.42
N ASP A 115 -7.91 -0.57 -1.50
CA ASP A 115 -9.12 -1.37 -1.31
C ASP A 115 -9.74 -1.08 0.06
N THR A 116 -10.90 -0.42 0.10
CA THR A 116 -11.57 -0.05 1.35
C THR A 116 -13.08 0.17 1.18
N ASP A 117 -13.85 -0.06 2.24
CA ASP A 117 -15.27 0.35 2.34
C ASP A 117 -15.44 1.63 3.18
N ASP A 118 -14.34 2.27 3.61
CA ASP A 118 -14.38 3.50 4.40
C ASP A 118 -14.62 4.71 3.49
N GLU A 119 -15.87 5.17 3.42
CA GLU A 119 -16.28 6.34 2.63
C GLU A 119 -15.48 7.61 2.95
N THR A 120 -14.99 7.76 4.19
CA THR A 120 -14.14 8.90 4.56
C THR A 120 -12.77 8.79 3.90
N ALA A 121 -12.19 7.59 3.85
CA ALA A 121 -10.94 7.35 3.14
C ALA A 121 -11.12 7.55 1.63
N LEU A 122 -12.20 7.02 1.05
CA LEU A 122 -12.55 7.19 -0.37
C LEU A 122 -12.62 8.68 -0.74
N SER A 123 -13.37 9.47 0.03
CA SER A 123 -13.56 10.91 -0.20
C SER A 123 -12.25 11.69 -0.09
N LYS A 124 -11.43 11.40 0.93
CA LYS A 124 -10.12 12.04 1.10
C LYS A 124 -9.18 11.76 -0.08
N ILE A 125 -9.12 10.52 -0.55
CA ILE A 125 -8.25 10.12 -1.68
C ILE A 125 -8.68 10.85 -2.94
N SER A 126 -9.97 10.76 -3.28
CA SER A 126 -10.53 11.37 -4.50
C SER A 126 -10.49 12.90 -4.51
N SER A 127 -10.39 13.56 -3.35
CA SER A 127 -10.25 15.02 -3.27
C SER A 127 -8.81 15.50 -3.23
N THR A 128 -7.85 14.63 -2.92
CA THR A 128 -6.42 14.98 -2.79
C THR A 128 -5.64 14.77 -4.08
N TYR A 129 -5.93 13.67 -4.78
CA TYR A 129 -5.22 13.27 -6.00
C TYR A 129 -6.07 13.57 -7.25
N ASN A 130 -5.40 13.79 -8.37
CA ASN A 130 -6.01 14.27 -9.61
C ASN A 130 -6.43 13.14 -10.57
N ASP A 131 -5.62 12.10 -10.70
CA ASP A 131 -5.84 10.89 -11.50
C ASP A 131 -6.14 9.71 -10.57
N VAL A 132 -7.38 9.68 -10.08
CA VAL A 132 -7.95 8.57 -9.31
C VAL A 132 -8.95 7.82 -10.18
N ARG A 133 -8.73 6.52 -10.36
CA ARG A 133 -9.58 5.64 -11.17
C ARG A 133 -10.31 4.64 -10.30
N THR A 134 -11.57 4.39 -10.61
CA THR A 134 -12.45 3.50 -9.84
C THR A 134 -13.14 2.49 -10.74
N GLY A 135 -13.64 1.39 -10.16
CA GLY A 135 -14.44 0.39 -10.90
C GLY A 135 -13.62 -0.75 -11.51
N GLU A 136 -12.31 -0.77 -11.28
CA GLU A 136 -11.47 -1.91 -11.61
C GLU A 136 -11.57 -3.00 -10.54
N ALA A 137 -11.40 -4.26 -10.95
CA ALA A 137 -11.30 -5.37 -10.02
C ALA A 137 -10.02 -5.24 -9.18
N ALA A 138 -10.14 -5.44 -7.87
CA ALA A 138 -8.99 -5.45 -6.97
C ALA A 138 -7.96 -6.48 -7.42
N ILE A 139 -6.68 -6.13 -7.31
CA ILE A 139 -5.60 -7.06 -7.61
C ILE A 139 -5.52 -8.07 -6.47
N THR A 140 -5.94 -9.30 -6.74
CA THR A 140 -5.89 -10.41 -5.78
C THR A 140 -4.67 -11.29 -5.97
N SER A 141 -4.16 -11.37 -7.20
CA SER A 141 -2.92 -12.08 -7.53
C SER A 141 -2.37 -11.61 -8.87
N TRP A 142 -1.06 -11.51 -8.97
CA TRP A 142 -0.37 -11.18 -10.22
C TRP A 142 -0.08 -12.44 -11.04
N LEU A 143 -0.35 -12.39 -12.35
CA LEU A 143 0.22 -13.33 -13.30
C LEU A 143 1.72 -13.09 -13.37
N ALA A 144 2.53 -14.10 -13.07
CA ALA A 144 3.97 -13.97 -12.87
C ALA A 144 4.79 -13.70 -14.15
N ASP A 145 4.18 -13.12 -15.18
CA ASP A 145 4.89 -12.78 -16.39
C ASP A 145 5.44 -11.37 -16.23
N ARG A 146 6.57 -11.30 -15.50
CA ARG A 146 7.65 -10.42 -15.93
C ARG A 146 8.13 -10.94 -17.29
N SER A 147 7.41 -10.60 -18.35
CA SER A 147 8.01 -10.53 -19.68
C SER A 147 8.82 -9.23 -19.74
N GLY A 148 10.05 -9.27 -19.21
CA GLY A 148 11.02 -8.20 -19.43
C GLY A 148 12.00 -7.94 -18.29
N GLN A 149 12.96 -8.85 -18.08
CA GLN A 149 14.39 -8.68 -18.43
C GLN A 149 15.19 -9.88 -17.92
#